data_AF-A0AAJ0FKB2-F1
#
_entry.id   AF-A0AAJ0FKB2-F1
#
_cell.length_a   1.000
_cell.length_b   1.000
_cell.length_c   1.000
_cell.angle_alpha   90.00
_cell.angle_beta   90.00
_cell.angle_gamma   90.00
#
_symmetry.space_group_name_H-M   'P 1'
#
loop_
_entity.id
_entity.type
_entity.pdbx_description
1 polymer ?
#
loop_
_entity_poly.entity_id
_entity_poly.type
_entity_poly.pdbx_seq_one_letter_code
_entity_poly.pdbx_strand_id
1 'polypeptide(L)'
;MSGSQAGSKSASKAGLSLSSIPQRQGLGSTFVQPGDILWCEFVYTTGCKMRFAGRDCDAWAEHIHEDIGDKLPSQLLCWFCDTLFDARDCPRDDPEQNFTNRMRHILEDHILGRFATEKTMKPDGFTIKRAYKNGKMSKADFEAGMAAELPPALRYPGWEEAYGEVDPPNEERDLVAVDTAKEDRDRRREERDRKGKGKERAK
;
A
#
# COMPACT_ATOMS: atom_id res chain seq x y z
N MET A 1 74.21 5.80 -26.09
CA MET A 1 73.42 5.68 -24.85
C MET A 1 72.35 6.76 -24.93
N SER A 2 71.27 6.58 -25.68
CA SER A 2 70.13 5.66 -25.49
C SER A 2 69.31 6.00 -24.25
N GLY A 3 68.07 6.44 -24.50
CA GLY A 3 66.96 6.53 -23.55
C GLY A 3 66.56 7.97 -23.21
N SER A 4 65.30 8.39 -23.20
CA SER A 4 64.02 7.72 -23.46
C SER A 4 62.94 8.80 -23.65
N GLN A 5 61.97 8.52 -24.51
CA GLN A 5 60.70 9.24 -24.63
C GLN A 5 59.81 9.00 -23.40
N ALA A 6 59.07 10.03 -23.01
CA ALA A 6 57.77 9.96 -22.34
C ALA A 6 57.14 11.36 -22.50
N GLY A 7 55.87 11.57 -22.78
CA GLY A 7 54.69 10.72 -22.81
C GLY A 7 53.51 11.67 -22.84
N SER A 8 52.60 11.44 -23.77
CA SER A 8 51.36 12.17 -24.02
C SER A 8 50.46 12.27 -22.78
N LYS A 9 49.77 13.40 -22.62
CA LYS A 9 48.59 13.51 -21.75
C LYS A 9 47.44 14.16 -22.51
N SER A 10 46.65 13.32 -23.16
CA SER A 10 45.28 13.65 -23.56
C SER A 10 44.41 13.72 -22.31
N ALA A 11 43.78 14.87 -22.09
CA ALA A 11 42.69 15.00 -21.13
C ALA A 11 41.41 14.43 -21.75
N SER A 12 40.74 13.51 -21.06
CA SER A 12 39.41 13.04 -21.44
C SER A 12 38.57 12.76 -20.20
N LYS A 13 37.40 13.41 -20.20
CA LYS A 13 36.10 13.01 -19.64
C LYS A 13 35.97 12.85 -18.12
N ALA A 14 35.13 13.71 -17.54
CA ALA A 14 34.16 13.32 -16.52
C ALA A 14 33.01 14.34 -16.43
N GLY A 15 31.77 13.82 -16.39
CA GLY A 15 30.57 14.46 -15.85
C GLY A 15 30.00 15.63 -16.67
N LEU A 16 28.70 15.72 -16.98
CA LEU A 16 27.52 15.27 -16.27
C LEU A 16 26.39 15.17 -17.31
N SER A 17 25.78 14.00 -17.49
CA SER A 17 24.55 13.87 -18.27
C SER A 17 23.39 13.69 -17.31
N LEU A 18 22.80 14.81 -16.87
CA LEU A 18 21.45 14.82 -16.31
C LEU A 18 20.44 14.72 -17.45
N SER A 19 19.26 14.19 -17.12
CA SER A 19 18.07 14.00 -17.95
C SER A 19 18.11 12.84 -18.95
N SER A 20 17.59 11.70 -18.51
CA SER A 20 16.71 10.85 -19.34
C SER A 20 15.90 9.98 -18.39
N ILE A 21 14.85 10.57 -17.82
CA ILE A 21 13.73 9.82 -17.24
C ILE A 21 13.03 9.17 -18.44
N PRO A 22 12.92 7.83 -18.56
CA PRO A 22 12.13 7.23 -19.61
C PRO A 22 10.64 7.39 -19.25
N GLN A 23 10.07 8.54 -19.62
CA GLN A 23 8.64 8.76 -19.68
C GLN A 23 8.11 8.02 -20.92
N ARG A 24 7.79 6.73 -20.77
CA ARG A 24 7.04 5.99 -21.79
C ARG A 24 5.55 6.36 -21.67
N GLN A 25 5.16 7.45 -22.32
CA GLN A 25 3.76 7.73 -22.63
C GLN A 25 3.47 7.32 -24.07
N GLY A 26 2.88 6.14 -24.22
CA GLY A 26 2.18 5.74 -25.44
C GLY A 26 0.72 6.11 -25.32
N LEU A 27 0.31 7.24 -25.90
CA LEU A 27 -1.09 7.58 -26.13
C LEU A 27 -1.63 6.70 -27.26
N GLY A 28 -2.27 5.60 -26.90
CA GLY A 28 -3.13 4.81 -27.77
C GLY A 28 -4.39 4.48 -26.99
N SER A 29 -5.52 5.08 -27.36
CA SER A 29 -6.85 4.71 -26.85
C SER A 29 -7.09 3.25 -27.20
N THR A 30 -6.79 2.37 -26.26
CA THR A 30 -7.06 0.93 -26.33
C THR A 30 -8.06 0.64 -25.23
N PHE A 31 -9.14 -0.03 -25.63
CA PHE A 31 -10.12 -0.57 -24.70
C PHE A 31 -9.37 -1.47 -23.72
N VAL A 32 -9.12 -1.00 -22.50
CA VAL A 32 -8.47 -1.78 -21.44
C VAL A 32 -9.46 -2.88 -21.06
N GLN A 33 -9.17 -4.11 -21.48
CA GLN A 33 -9.93 -5.28 -21.07
C GLN A 33 -9.61 -5.61 -19.60
N PRO A 34 -10.55 -6.22 -18.87
CA PRO A 34 -10.22 -6.87 -17.60
C PRO A 34 -9.06 -7.87 -17.82
N GLY A 35 -7.96 -7.67 -17.08
CA GLY A 35 -6.72 -8.44 -17.27
C GLY A 35 -5.59 -7.68 -18.00
N ASP A 36 -5.84 -6.49 -18.55
CA ASP A 36 -4.83 -5.68 -19.25
C ASP A 36 -3.96 -4.83 -18.30
N ILE A 37 -4.30 -4.79 -17.01
CA ILE A 37 -3.58 -4.02 -16.00
C ILE A 37 -3.22 -4.93 -14.84
N LEU A 38 -1.93 -4.96 -14.49
CA LEU A 38 -1.42 -5.59 -13.27
C LEU A 38 -1.12 -4.51 -12.23
N TRP A 39 -1.39 -4.82 -10.97
CA TRP A 39 -1.24 -3.92 -9.82
C TRP A 39 -0.15 -4.41 -8.89
N CYS A 40 0.52 -3.48 -8.21
CA CYS A 40 1.47 -3.83 -7.16
C CYS A 40 0.75 -4.48 -5.96
N GLU A 41 1.40 -5.46 -5.34
CA GLU A 41 0.95 -6.12 -4.13
C GLU A 41 0.71 -5.14 -2.97
N PHE A 42 1.50 -4.08 -2.90
CA PHE A 42 1.45 -3.08 -1.83
C PHE A 42 0.51 -1.90 -2.12
N VAL A 43 -0.36 -2.02 -3.13
CA VAL A 43 -1.33 -0.97 -3.49
C VAL A 43 -2.21 -0.53 -2.32
N TYR A 44 -2.61 -1.45 -1.44
CA TYR A 44 -3.48 -1.15 -0.29
C TYR A 44 -2.72 -0.91 1.02
N THR A 45 -1.48 -1.36 1.13
CA THR A 45 -0.69 -1.20 2.37
C THR A 45 0.16 0.06 2.33
N THR A 46 0.98 0.25 1.29
CA THR A 46 1.86 1.43 1.17
C THR A 46 1.31 2.49 0.22
N GLY A 47 0.20 2.20 -0.45
CA GLY A 47 -0.39 3.09 -1.44
C GLY A 47 0.34 3.08 -2.79
N CYS A 48 1.07 2.01 -3.11
CA CYS A 48 1.82 1.92 -4.37
C CYS A 48 0.89 2.03 -5.60
N LYS A 49 1.13 3.03 -6.45
CA LYS A 49 0.27 3.36 -7.61
C LYS A 49 0.79 2.80 -8.94
N MET A 50 1.88 2.05 -8.92
CA MET A 50 2.43 1.47 -10.15
C MET A 50 1.46 0.48 -10.77
N ARG A 51 1.40 0.50 -12.11
CA ARG A 51 0.53 -0.31 -12.94
C ARG A 51 1.33 -0.81 -14.14
N PHE A 52 1.10 -2.06 -14.52
CA PHE A 52 1.83 -2.74 -15.59
C PHE A 52 0.85 -3.24 -16.64
N ALA A 53 1.32 -3.38 -17.88
CA ALA A 53 0.52 -4.02 -18.92
C ALA A 53 0.31 -5.50 -18.57
N GLY A 54 -0.88 -6.02 -18.85
CA GLY A 54 -1.41 -7.33 -18.46
C GLY A 54 -0.60 -8.58 -18.81
N ARG A 55 0.56 -8.45 -19.46
CA ARG A 55 1.42 -9.56 -19.86
C ARG A 55 2.90 -9.36 -19.51
N ASP A 56 3.25 -8.21 -18.93
CA ASP A 56 4.63 -7.94 -18.54
C ASP A 56 4.90 -8.49 -17.13
N CYS A 57 4.93 -9.83 -17.03
CA CYS A 57 5.11 -10.52 -15.76
C CYS A 57 6.48 -10.22 -15.13
N ASP A 58 7.51 -10.03 -15.96
CA ASP A 58 8.87 -9.80 -15.50
C ASP A 58 9.02 -8.41 -14.87
N ALA A 59 8.60 -7.35 -15.56
CA ALA A 59 8.64 -5.99 -14.99
C ALA A 59 7.73 -5.86 -13.76
N TRP A 60 6.61 -6.57 -13.76
CA TRP A 60 5.70 -6.60 -12.63
C TRP A 60 6.30 -7.29 -11.40
N ALA A 61 6.95 -8.45 -11.60
CA ALA A 61 7.63 -9.18 -10.54
C ALA A 61 8.84 -8.39 -10.00
N GLU A 62 9.65 -7.81 -10.88
CA GLU A 62 10.80 -6.98 -10.52
C GLU A 62 10.39 -5.80 -9.63
N HIS A 63 9.33 -5.08 -10.00
CA HIS A 63 8.82 -3.98 -9.19
C HIS A 63 8.38 -4.41 -7.79
N ILE A 64 7.63 -5.52 -7.67
CA ILE A 64 7.19 -6.00 -6.36
C ILE A 64 8.40 -6.47 -5.53
N HIS A 65 9.41 -7.07 -6.16
CA HIS A 65 10.65 -7.43 -5.48
C HIS A 65 11.36 -6.17 -4.92
N GLU A 66 11.44 -5.08 -5.68
CA GLU A 66 12.02 -3.81 -5.19
C GLU A 66 11.27 -3.25 -3.96
N ASP A 67 9.94 -3.35 -3.95
CA ASP A 67 9.08 -2.94 -2.84
C ASP A 67 9.23 -3.88 -1.62
N ILE A 68 9.56 -5.17 -1.83
CA ILE A 68 9.93 -6.10 -0.75
C ILE A 68 11.33 -5.78 -0.20
N GLY A 69 12.30 -5.46 -1.05
CA GLY A 69 13.71 -5.24 -0.72
C GLY A 69 14.60 -6.48 -0.89
N ASP A 70 15.84 -6.40 -0.39
CA ASP A 70 17.01 -7.24 -0.75
C ASP A 70 16.87 -8.78 -0.68
N LYS A 71 15.82 -9.31 -0.05
CA LYS A 71 15.66 -10.75 0.14
C LYS A 71 14.18 -11.11 0.09
N LEU A 72 13.83 -12.01 -0.83
CA LEU A 72 12.50 -12.58 -0.94
C LEU A 72 12.20 -13.57 0.19
N PRO A 73 10.93 -13.71 0.60
CA PRO A 73 10.49 -14.79 1.48
C PRO A 73 10.70 -16.16 0.84
N SER A 74 11.04 -17.16 1.66
CA SER A 74 11.09 -18.56 1.23
C SER A 74 9.71 -19.18 1.07
N GLN A 75 8.67 -18.57 1.67
CA GLN A 75 7.28 -19.01 1.57
C GLN A 75 6.42 -17.85 1.14
N LEU A 76 5.48 -18.10 0.26
CA LEU A 76 4.57 -17.08 -0.29
C LEU A 76 3.18 -17.68 -0.49
N LEU A 77 2.14 -16.87 -0.40
CA LEU A 77 0.76 -17.26 -0.65
C LEU A 77 0.24 -16.62 -1.94
N CYS A 78 -0.63 -17.34 -2.66
CA CYS A 78 -1.39 -16.73 -3.74
C CYS A 78 -2.37 -15.69 -3.18
N TRP A 79 -2.55 -14.57 -3.88
CA TRP A 79 -3.51 -13.55 -3.48
C TRP A 79 -4.97 -13.98 -3.58
N PHE A 80 -5.27 -15.00 -4.39
CA PHE A 80 -6.65 -15.33 -4.79
C PHE A 80 -7.09 -16.72 -4.36
N CYS A 81 -6.16 -17.64 -4.08
CA CYS A 81 -6.46 -18.99 -3.59
C CYS A 81 -5.49 -19.41 -2.49
N ASP A 82 -5.72 -20.57 -1.91
CA ASP A 82 -4.97 -21.05 -0.74
C ASP A 82 -3.68 -21.80 -1.12
N THR A 83 -3.14 -21.55 -2.32
CA THR A 83 -1.90 -22.17 -2.80
C THR A 83 -0.71 -21.54 -2.08
N LEU A 84 0.07 -22.39 -1.40
CA LEU A 84 1.36 -22.04 -0.80
C LEU A 84 2.50 -22.35 -1.78
N PHE A 85 3.41 -21.40 -1.93
CA PHE A 85 4.62 -21.50 -2.73
C PHE A 85 5.83 -21.55 -1.79
N ASP A 86 6.55 -22.66 -1.78
CA ASP A 86 7.72 -22.86 -0.94
C ASP A 86 8.98 -22.96 -1.80
N ALA A 87 10.00 -22.17 -1.47
CA ALA A 87 11.26 -22.17 -2.20
C ALA A 87 11.94 -23.53 -2.18
N ARG A 88 11.69 -24.37 -1.16
CA ARG A 88 12.19 -25.75 -1.08
C ARG A 88 11.67 -26.66 -2.19
N ASP A 89 10.56 -26.29 -2.83
CA ASP A 89 10.01 -26.99 -3.98
C ASP A 89 10.66 -26.55 -5.30
N CYS A 90 11.49 -25.49 -5.26
CA CYS A 90 12.26 -25.00 -6.40
C CYS A 90 13.69 -25.61 -6.42
N PRO A 91 14.30 -25.75 -7.60
CA PRO A 91 15.70 -26.18 -7.70
C PRO A 91 16.63 -25.29 -6.86
N ARG A 92 17.47 -25.90 -6.02
CA ARG A 92 18.42 -25.21 -5.13
C ARG A 92 17.77 -24.31 -4.07
N ASP A 93 16.53 -24.59 -3.69
CA ASP A 93 15.79 -23.82 -2.69
C ASP A 93 15.65 -22.33 -3.07
N ASP A 94 15.53 -22.04 -4.38
CA ASP A 94 15.66 -20.69 -4.97
C ASP A 94 14.42 -19.80 -4.73
N PRO A 95 14.52 -18.76 -3.88
CA PRO A 95 13.38 -17.88 -3.58
C PRO A 95 12.96 -16.98 -4.75
N GLU A 96 13.89 -16.63 -5.66
CA GLU A 96 13.55 -15.82 -6.84
C GLU A 96 12.68 -16.65 -7.80
N GLN A 97 13.11 -17.88 -8.10
CA GLN A 97 12.32 -18.79 -8.91
C GLN A 97 10.95 -19.08 -8.28
N ASN A 98 10.89 -19.24 -6.95
CA ASN A 98 9.64 -19.43 -6.22
C ASN A 98 8.70 -18.22 -6.36
N PHE A 99 9.24 -17.01 -6.22
CA PHE A 99 8.50 -15.78 -6.39
C PHE A 99 7.98 -15.63 -7.81
N THR A 100 8.82 -15.85 -8.84
CA THR A 100 8.38 -15.84 -10.24
C THR A 100 7.29 -16.89 -10.51
N ASN A 101 7.40 -18.08 -9.92
CA ASN A 101 6.36 -19.12 -10.05
C ASN A 101 5.02 -18.65 -9.47
N ARG A 102 5.03 -18.01 -8.30
CA ARG A 102 3.83 -17.41 -7.71
C ARG A 102 3.26 -16.30 -8.60
N MET A 103 4.07 -15.37 -9.07
CA MET A 103 3.61 -14.24 -9.89
C MET A 103 2.95 -14.72 -11.19
N ARG A 104 3.56 -15.72 -11.84
CA ARG A 104 3.00 -16.38 -13.02
C ARG A 104 1.69 -17.11 -12.71
N HIS A 105 1.61 -17.86 -11.61
CA HIS A 105 0.36 -18.49 -11.19
C HIS A 105 -0.76 -17.47 -10.97
N ILE A 106 -0.47 -16.35 -10.30
CA ILE A 106 -1.44 -15.27 -10.09
C ILE A 106 -1.91 -14.70 -11.44
N LEU A 107 -0.98 -14.44 -12.35
CA LEU A 107 -1.27 -13.89 -13.66
C LEU A 107 -2.13 -14.83 -14.50
N GLU A 108 -1.66 -16.06 -14.70
CA GLU A 108 -2.26 -17.03 -15.63
C GLU A 108 -3.59 -17.57 -15.09
N ASP A 109 -3.62 -18.01 -13.83
CA ASP A 109 -4.76 -18.76 -13.30
C ASP A 109 -5.88 -17.86 -12.75
N HIS A 110 -5.58 -16.61 -12.40
CA HIS A 110 -6.55 -15.72 -11.73
C HIS A 110 -6.82 -14.43 -12.50
N ILE A 111 -5.79 -13.68 -12.88
CA ILE A 111 -6.00 -12.40 -13.57
C ILE A 111 -6.49 -12.65 -15.00
N LEU A 112 -5.75 -13.45 -15.78
CA LEU A 112 -6.12 -13.78 -17.16
C LEU A 112 -7.17 -14.89 -17.23
N GLY A 113 -7.06 -15.92 -16.37
CA GLY A 113 -7.95 -17.09 -16.39
C GLY A 113 -9.32 -16.89 -15.76
N ARG A 114 -9.45 -15.99 -14.77
CA ARG A 114 -10.69 -15.81 -13.99
C ARG A 114 -11.15 -14.35 -13.86
N PHE A 115 -10.48 -13.41 -14.53
CA PHE A 115 -10.78 -11.98 -14.47
C PHE A 115 -10.78 -11.44 -13.02
N ALA A 116 -9.89 -11.96 -12.18
CA ALA A 116 -9.69 -11.44 -10.83
C ALA A 116 -9.31 -9.95 -10.88
N THR A 117 -9.71 -9.19 -9.86
CA THR A 117 -9.48 -7.74 -9.80
C THR A 117 -8.66 -7.36 -8.58
N GLU A 118 -8.07 -6.17 -8.61
CA GLU A 118 -7.34 -5.57 -7.48
C GLU A 118 -8.14 -5.69 -6.16
N LYS A 119 -9.45 -5.44 -6.19
CA LYS A 119 -10.33 -5.45 -5.01
C LYS A 119 -10.50 -6.83 -4.36
N THR A 120 -10.23 -7.89 -5.11
CA THR A 120 -10.33 -9.27 -4.62
C THR A 120 -9.00 -9.83 -4.13
N MET A 121 -7.93 -9.03 -4.19
CA MET A 121 -6.59 -9.41 -3.78
C MET A 121 -6.53 -9.55 -2.25
N LYS A 122 -6.03 -10.69 -1.76
CA LYS A 122 -5.61 -10.83 -0.37
C LYS A 122 -4.14 -10.43 -0.25
N PRO A 123 -3.75 -9.67 0.78
CA PRO A 123 -2.34 -9.47 1.08
C PRO A 123 -1.66 -10.80 1.39
N ASP A 124 -0.34 -10.87 1.20
CA ASP A 124 0.48 -12.01 1.63
C ASP A 124 1.31 -11.60 2.85
N GLY A 125 1.10 -12.28 3.95
CA GLY A 125 1.72 -11.98 5.23
C GLY A 125 3.21 -12.24 5.21
N PHE A 126 3.70 -13.14 4.34
CA PHE A 126 5.13 -13.37 4.19
C PHE A 126 5.82 -12.19 3.51
N THR A 127 5.24 -11.63 2.44
CA THR A 127 5.77 -10.44 1.76
C THR A 127 5.66 -9.20 2.65
N ILE A 128 4.53 -9.00 3.34
CA ILE A 128 4.34 -7.89 4.29
C ILE A 128 5.38 -7.94 5.42
N LYS A 129 5.55 -9.10 6.09
CA LYS A 129 6.57 -9.27 7.14
C LYS A 129 7.96 -8.97 6.62
N ARG A 130 8.26 -9.34 5.37
CA ARG A 130 9.58 -9.13 4.77
C ARG A 130 9.82 -7.66 4.44
N ALA A 131 8.85 -6.99 3.81
CA ALA A 131 8.90 -5.56 3.50
C ALA A 131 9.08 -4.73 4.78
N TYR A 132 8.34 -5.05 5.85
CA TYR A 132 8.50 -4.40 7.15
C TYR A 132 9.90 -4.60 7.76
N LYS A 133 10.41 -5.84 7.77
CA LYS A 133 11.76 -6.15 8.26
C LYS A 133 12.85 -5.42 7.46
N ASN A 134 12.63 -5.17 6.18
CA ASN A 134 13.55 -4.45 5.31
C ASN A 134 13.36 -2.92 5.36
N GLY A 135 12.47 -2.40 6.21
CA GLY A 135 12.21 -0.96 6.35
C GLY A 135 11.48 -0.32 5.16
N LYS A 136 10.86 -1.13 4.30
CA LYS A 136 10.08 -0.69 3.13
C LYS A 136 8.64 -0.30 3.47
N MET A 137 8.22 -0.55 4.69
CA MET A 137 6.85 -0.39 5.15
C MET A 137 6.85 0.21 6.56
N SER A 138 5.92 1.13 6.82
CA SER A 138 5.75 1.70 8.16
C SER A 138 5.14 0.65 9.12
N LYS A 139 5.24 0.89 10.43
CA LYS A 139 4.60 0.00 11.42
C LYS A 139 3.09 -0.07 11.18
N ALA A 140 2.43 1.08 10.96
CA ALA A 140 0.99 1.15 10.74
C ALA A 140 0.55 0.38 9.48
N ASP A 141 1.30 0.48 8.38
CA ASP A 141 0.98 -0.23 7.14
C ASP A 141 1.17 -1.75 7.27
N PHE A 142 2.22 -2.16 8.00
CA PHE A 142 2.47 -3.57 8.32
C PHE A 142 1.31 -4.16 9.11
N GLU A 143 0.95 -3.45 10.17
CA GLU A 143 -0.14 -3.74 11.07
C GLU A 143 -1.47 -3.88 10.29
N ALA A 144 -1.80 -2.91 9.42
CA ALA A 144 -3.00 -2.95 8.59
C ALA A 144 -2.99 -4.11 7.57
N GLY A 145 -1.85 -4.37 6.95
CA GLY A 145 -1.68 -5.48 6.01
C GLY A 145 -1.87 -6.85 6.66
N MET A 146 -1.31 -7.05 7.86
CA MET A 146 -1.48 -8.28 8.63
C MET A 146 -2.93 -8.49 9.09
N ALA A 147 -3.64 -7.42 9.48
CA ALA A 147 -5.06 -7.51 9.82
C ALA A 147 -5.92 -7.88 8.60
N ALA A 148 -5.54 -7.45 7.40
CA ALA A 148 -6.27 -7.75 6.17
C ALA A 148 -6.13 -9.21 5.69
N GLU A 149 -5.04 -9.91 6.04
CA GLU A 149 -4.87 -11.36 5.81
C GLU A 149 -5.89 -12.22 6.58
N LEU A 150 -6.31 -11.77 7.76
CA LEU A 150 -7.27 -12.53 8.55
C LEU A 150 -8.63 -12.54 7.85
N PRO A 151 -9.33 -13.69 7.81
CA PRO A 151 -10.72 -13.74 7.36
C PRO A 151 -11.53 -12.63 8.03
N PRO A 152 -12.47 -11.95 7.35
CA PRO A 152 -13.19 -10.82 7.93
C PRO A 152 -13.81 -11.09 9.32
N ALA A 153 -14.23 -12.34 9.57
CA ALA A 153 -14.77 -12.80 10.86
C ALA A 153 -13.73 -12.95 11.99
N LEU A 154 -12.45 -13.02 11.66
CA LEU A 154 -11.32 -13.15 12.59
C LEU A 154 -10.48 -11.88 12.68
N ARG A 155 -10.87 -10.81 11.97
CA ARG A 155 -10.34 -9.47 12.18
C ARG A 155 -10.85 -8.97 13.54
N TYR A 156 -9.97 -8.90 14.54
CA TYR A 156 -10.35 -8.45 15.88
C TYR A 156 -10.78 -6.97 15.86
N PRO A 157 -11.94 -6.61 16.44
CA PRO A 157 -12.20 -5.23 16.84
C PRO A 157 -11.19 -4.85 17.94
N GLY A 158 -10.37 -3.80 17.75
CA GLY A 158 -9.44 -3.31 18.78
C GLY A 158 -7.98 -3.77 18.69
N TRP A 159 -7.51 -4.26 17.54
CA TRP A 159 -6.12 -4.73 17.36
C TRP A 159 -5.03 -3.64 17.49
N GLU A 160 -5.40 -2.36 17.65
CA GLU A 160 -4.50 -1.24 18.02
C GLU A 160 -3.86 -1.41 19.42
N GLU A 161 -4.43 -2.25 20.29
CA GLU A 161 -4.04 -2.34 21.71
C GLU A 161 -2.93 -3.37 22.01
N ALA A 162 -2.43 -4.11 21.01
CA ALA A 162 -1.58 -5.29 21.25
C ALA A 162 -0.07 -5.02 21.45
N TYR A 163 0.42 -3.78 21.29
CA TYR A 163 1.84 -3.49 21.51
C TYR A 163 2.09 -2.16 22.24
N GLY A 164 2.10 -2.26 23.58
CA GLY A 164 2.72 -1.31 24.50
C GLY A 164 1.70 -0.45 25.24
N GLU A 165 1.64 -0.66 26.56
CA GLU A 165 1.00 0.23 27.53
C GLU A 165 1.58 1.65 27.36
N VAL A 166 0.90 2.48 26.57
CA VAL A 166 1.02 3.93 26.67
C VAL A 166 0.03 4.30 27.74
N ASP A 167 0.53 4.84 28.86
CA ASP A 167 -0.32 5.43 29.90
C ASP A 167 -1.46 6.20 29.25
N PRO A 168 -2.73 5.94 29.61
CA PRO A 168 -3.84 6.68 29.05
C PRO A 168 -3.54 8.17 29.26
N PRO A 169 -3.60 9.03 28.21
CA PRO A 169 -3.67 10.45 28.46
C PRO A 169 -4.84 10.66 29.40
N ASN A 170 -4.58 11.25 30.55
CA ASN A 170 -5.54 11.54 31.59
C ASN A 170 -6.75 12.31 31.01
N GLU A 171 -7.79 11.59 30.60
CA GLU A 171 -9.03 12.13 30.01
C GLU A 171 -10.07 12.52 31.08
N GLU A 172 -9.68 12.70 32.35
CA GLU A 172 -10.55 13.33 33.35
C GLU A 172 -10.57 14.87 33.28
N ARG A 173 -9.91 15.49 32.30
CA ARG A 173 -9.93 16.94 32.11
C ARG A 173 -10.33 17.33 30.70
N ASP A 174 -11.63 17.22 30.40
CA ASP A 174 -12.40 18.25 29.68
C ASP A 174 -13.82 17.77 29.32
N LEU A 175 -14.52 17.13 30.27
CA LEU A 175 -15.98 17.12 30.22
C LEU A 175 -16.46 18.52 30.60
N VAL A 176 -16.55 19.41 29.61
CA VAL A 176 -17.32 20.65 29.75
C VAL A 176 -18.75 20.25 30.06
N ALA A 177 -19.12 20.35 31.33
CA ALA A 177 -20.49 20.12 31.78
C ALA A 177 -21.40 21.08 31.01
N VAL A 178 -22.15 20.54 30.04
CA VAL A 178 -23.22 21.27 29.38
C VAL A 178 -24.27 21.54 30.46
N ASP A 179 -24.32 22.78 30.94
CA ASP A 179 -25.37 23.26 31.83
C ASP A 179 -26.70 23.31 31.03
N THR A 180 -27.35 22.17 30.99
CA THR A 180 -28.66 21.98 30.36
C THR A 180 -29.74 22.94 30.90
N ALA A 181 -29.55 23.52 32.09
CA ALA A 181 -30.46 24.53 32.65
C ALA A 181 -30.23 25.92 32.05
N LYS A 182 -29.04 26.22 31.52
CA LYS A 182 -28.78 27.43 30.73
C LYS A 182 -29.41 27.29 29.34
N GLU A 183 -29.22 26.15 28.69
CA GLU A 183 -29.78 25.86 27.36
C GLU A 183 -31.32 25.88 27.36
N ASP A 184 -31.95 25.35 28.42
CA ASP A 184 -33.41 25.37 28.53
C ASP A 184 -33.97 26.78 28.79
N ARG A 185 -33.22 27.65 29.48
CA ARG A 185 -33.60 29.06 29.68
C ARG A 185 -33.54 29.84 28.37
N ASP A 186 -32.52 29.61 27.55
CA ASP A 186 -32.37 30.28 26.26
C ASP A 186 -33.47 29.84 25.28
N ARG A 187 -33.80 28.55 25.24
CA ARG A 187 -34.93 28.03 24.45
C ARG A 187 -36.28 28.68 24.82
N ARG A 188 -36.57 28.86 26.11
CA ARG A 188 -37.80 29.53 26.58
C ARG A 188 -37.80 31.04 26.31
N ARG A 189 -36.63 31.66 26.10
CA ARG A 189 -36.55 33.09 25.72
C ARG A 189 -36.91 33.26 24.25
N GLU A 190 -36.36 32.42 23.38
CA GLU A 190 -36.65 32.45 21.94
C GLU A 190 -38.11 32.16 21.60
N GLU A 191 -38.77 31.25 22.31
CA GLU A 191 -40.21 30.99 22.11
C GLU A 191 -41.08 32.20 22.47
N ARG A 192 -40.68 32.98 23.47
CA ARG A 192 -41.41 34.20 23.85
C ARG A 192 -41.23 35.31 22.82
N ASP A 193 -40.03 35.46 22.26
CA ASP A 193 -39.76 36.43 21.20
C ASP A 193 -40.51 36.10 19.90
N ARG A 194 -40.67 34.81 19.57
CA ARG A 194 -41.52 34.37 18.45
C ARG A 194 -43.01 34.67 18.68
N LYS A 195 -43.52 34.54 19.91
CA LYS A 195 -44.92 34.89 20.24
C LYS A 195 -45.16 36.40 20.36
N GLY A 196 -44.14 37.21 20.63
CA GLY A 196 -44.24 38.68 20.68
C GLY A 196 -44.44 39.34 19.31
N LYS A 197 -43.80 38.82 18.25
CA LYS A 197 -43.89 39.40 16.88
C LYS A 197 -45.24 39.17 16.17
N GLY A 198 -46.15 38.39 16.74
CA GLY A 198 -47.48 38.13 16.19
C GLY A 198 -48.57 39.14 16.58
N LYS A 199 -48.31 40.08 17.50
CA LYS A 199 -49.31 41.05 17.99
C LYS A 199 -49.13 42.49 17.50
N GLU A 200 -48.10 42.79 16.71
CA GLU A 200 -47.86 44.16 16.18
C GLU A 200 -48.36 44.40 14.74
N ARG A 201 -49.17 43.49 14.19
CA ARG A 201 -49.92 43.70 12.93
C ARG A 201 -51.42 43.54 13.15
N ALA A 202 -51.96 44.34 14.05
CA ALA A 202 -53.39 44.63 14.15
C ALA A 202 -53.59 46.02 14.76
N LYS A 203 -53.26 47.06 13.98
CA LYS A 203 -53.91 48.37 14.08
C LYS A 203 -53.79 49.10 12.75
#